data_AF-A0AAW2ITA8-F1
#
_entry.id   AF-A0AAW2ITA8-F1
#
_cell.length_a   1.000
_cell.length_b   1.000
_cell.length_c   1.000
_cell.angle_alpha   90.00
_cell.angle_beta   90.00
_cell.angle_gamma   90.00
#
_symmetry.space_group_name_H-M   'P 1'
#
loop_
_entity.id
_entity.type
_entity.pdbx_description
1 polymer ?
#
loop_
_entity_poly.entity_id
_entity_poly.type
_entity_poly.pdbx_seq_one_letter_code
_entity_poly.pdbx_strand_id
1 'polypeptide(L)'
;MWLEEKLKRSSNINPKFGLCCQSRKVVLPLLPHSPDYLDGLLKDRLFKDNIRSLNSMFCFTSMGGKVDTSVQDGRGPSCFKISGENYHQIGSLLPPPGCMNSFVQLYICDAENEVRN
;
A
#
# COMPACT_ATOMS: atom_id res chain seq x y z
N MET A 1 18.96 1.26 1.87
CA MET A 1 19.37 2.66 1.75
C MET A 1 19.91 2.86 0.35
N TRP A 2 19.37 3.83 -0.36
CA TRP A 2 19.53 3.98 -1.81
C TRP A 2 20.82 4.76 -2.10
N LEU A 3 21.52 4.47 -3.19
CA LEU A 3 22.78 5.16 -3.51
C LEU A 3 22.58 6.69 -3.68
N GLU A 4 21.38 7.11 -4.09
CA GLU A 4 21.01 8.53 -4.22
C GLU A 4 20.93 9.26 -2.87
N GLU A 5 20.73 8.56 -1.75
CA GLU A 5 20.67 9.14 -0.40
C GLU A 5 22.06 9.36 0.24
N LYS A 6 23.11 8.99 -0.48
CA LYS A 6 24.49 9.14 -0.04
C LYS A 6 24.83 10.63 0.18
N LEU A 7 25.64 10.90 1.21
CA LEU A 7 26.24 12.21 1.44
C LEU A 7 27.05 12.65 0.21
N LYS A 8 26.80 13.88 -0.27
CA LYS A 8 27.50 14.49 -1.41
C LYS A 8 29.03 14.38 -1.34
N ARG A 9 29.60 14.37 -0.14
CA ARG A 9 31.05 14.31 0.12
C ARG A 9 31.64 12.89 0.11
N SER A 10 30.86 11.87 -0.17
CA SER A 10 31.34 10.48 -0.18
C SER A 10 31.33 9.88 -1.59
N SER A 11 32.16 8.87 -1.83
CA SER A 11 32.33 8.25 -3.14
C SER A 11 31.29 7.16 -3.39
N ASN A 12 31.09 6.74 -4.64
CA ASN A 12 30.22 5.59 -4.95
C ASN A 12 30.84 4.26 -4.47
N ILE A 13 32.16 4.21 -4.34
CA ILE A 13 32.91 3.03 -3.86
C ILE A 13 32.77 2.88 -2.35
N ASN A 14 32.73 3.99 -1.60
CA ASN A 14 32.53 4.00 -0.16
C ASN A 14 31.44 5.02 0.22
N PRO A 15 30.16 4.70 -0.05
CA PRO A 15 29.07 5.61 0.20
C PRO A 15 28.86 5.81 1.70
N LYS A 16 28.85 7.07 2.14
CA LYS A 16 28.49 7.44 3.51
C LYS A 16 27.08 8.00 3.51
N PHE A 17 26.29 7.62 4.50
CA PHE A 17 24.92 8.07 4.65
C PHE A 17 24.76 8.82 5.96
N GLY A 18 24.13 10.00 5.89
CA GLY A 18 23.88 10.83 7.07
C GLY A 18 22.56 10.49 7.77
N LEU A 19 21.56 10.08 6.99
CA LEU A 19 20.19 9.87 7.45
C LEU A 19 20.03 8.58 8.26
N CYS A 20 20.66 7.49 7.84
CA CYS A 20 20.62 6.25 8.58
C CYS A 20 21.75 6.23 9.62
N CYS A 21 21.38 5.93 10.86
CA CYS A 21 22.30 5.65 11.96
C CYS A 21 23.22 6.80 12.42
N GLN A 22 22.95 8.05 12.02
CA GLN A 22 23.74 9.24 12.41
C GLN A 22 25.25 9.04 12.25
N SER A 23 25.69 8.63 11.06
CA SER A 23 27.10 8.27 10.79
C SER A 23 27.64 7.13 11.68
N ARG A 24 26.84 6.08 11.88
CA ARG A 24 27.14 4.88 12.70
C ARG A 24 27.15 5.09 14.21
N LYS A 25 26.62 6.22 14.71
CA LYS A 25 26.41 6.43 16.15
C LYS A 25 25.24 5.61 16.70
N VAL A 26 24.32 5.21 15.84
CA VAL A 26 23.20 4.33 16.19
C VAL A 26 23.41 2.98 15.51
N VAL A 27 23.29 1.90 16.26
CA VAL A 27 23.28 0.54 15.71
C VAL A 27 21.84 0.06 15.75
N LEU A 28 21.19 -0.01 14.59
CA LEU A 28 19.87 -0.60 14.48
C LEU A 28 20.01 -2.13 14.42
N PRO A 29 19.12 -2.89 15.09
CA PRO A 29 19.07 -4.34 14.93
C PRO A 29 18.75 -4.68 13.47
N LEU A 30 19.21 -5.86 13.03
CA LEU A 30 18.82 -6.39 11.73
C LEU A 30 17.30 -6.56 11.69
N LEU A 31 16.71 -6.23 10.55
CA LEU A 31 15.30 -6.51 10.32
C LEU A 31 15.07 -8.03 10.42
N PRO A 32 13.99 -8.46 11.08
CA PRO A 32 13.65 -9.88 11.10
C PRO A 32 13.41 -10.38 9.67
N HIS A 33 13.69 -11.66 9.45
CA HIS A 33 13.37 -12.30 8.18
C HIS A 33 11.87 -12.22 7.93
N SER A 34 11.47 -11.85 6.71
CA SER A 34 10.07 -11.91 6.31
C SER A 34 9.59 -13.35 6.37
N PRO A 35 8.36 -13.63 6.82
CA PRO A 35 7.77 -14.95 6.65
C PRO A 35 7.91 -15.47 5.21
N ASP A 36 8.25 -16.75 5.04
CA ASP A 36 8.56 -17.35 3.74
C ASP A 36 7.45 -17.18 2.71
N TYR A 37 6.19 -17.22 3.17
CA TYR A 37 5.03 -17.03 2.30
C TYR A 37 4.97 -15.61 1.71
N LEU A 38 5.31 -14.57 2.49
CA LEU A 38 5.37 -13.20 1.98
C LEU A 38 6.53 -13.04 1.00
N ASP A 39 7.66 -13.70 1.29
CA ASP A 39 8.84 -13.62 0.45
C ASP A 39 8.63 -14.29 -0.91
N GLY A 40 7.87 -15.40 -0.94
CA GLY A 40 7.38 -16.04 -2.15
C GLY A 40 6.36 -15.20 -2.90
N LEU A 41 5.35 -14.67 -2.20
CA LEU A 41 4.30 -13.84 -2.77
C LEU A 41 4.86 -12.58 -3.45
N LEU A 42 5.82 -11.92 -2.82
CA LEU A 42 6.49 -10.74 -3.38
C LEU A 42 7.40 -11.07 -4.56
N LYS A 43 7.72 -12.35 -4.83
CA LYS A 43 8.47 -12.78 -6.02
C LYS A 43 7.57 -13.21 -7.16
N ASP A 44 6.30 -13.49 -6.89
CA ASP A 44 5.31 -13.85 -7.90
C ASP A 44 4.99 -12.67 -8.82
N ARG A 45 5.10 -12.90 -10.14
CA ARG A 45 4.78 -11.89 -11.16
C ARG A 45 3.29 -11.61 -11.21
N LEU A 46 2.45 -12.63 -11.06
CA LEU A 46 0.99 -12.46 -11.06
C LEU A 46 0.58 -11.54 -9.91
N PHE A 47 1.13 -11.77 -8.72
CA PHE A 47 0.89 -10.90 -7.57
C PHE A 47 1.40 -9.48 -7.81
N LYS A 48 2.67 -9.31 -8.23
CA LYS A 48 3.27 -7.99 -8.46
C LYS A 48 2.52 -7.16 -9.51
N ASP A 49 2.17 -7.77 -10.62
CA ASP A 49 1.50 -7.10 -11.74
C ASP A 49 0.05 -6.71 -11.36
N ASN A 50 -0.56 -7.43 -10.41
CA ASN A 50 -1.96 -7.24 -10.02
C ASN A 50 -2.14 -6.76 -8.56
N ILE A 51 -1.08 -6.40 -7.84
CA ILE A 51 -1.12 -6.12 -6.40
C ILE A 51 -2.15 -5.04 -6.05
N ARG A 52 -2.32 -4.04 -6.93
CA ARG A 52 -3.32 -2.99 -6.76
C ARG A 52 -4.74 -3.55 -6.84
N SER A 53 -5.00 -4.38 -7.84
CA SER A 53 -6.30 -5.02 -8.05
C SER A 53 -6.64 -5.97 -6.91
N LEU A 54 -5.67 -6.79 -6.50
CA LEU A 54 -5.81 -7.70 -5.36
C LEU A 54 -6.10 -6.92 -4.07
N ASN A 55 -5.29 -5.92 -3.74
CA ASN A 55 -5.53 -5.09 -2.56
C ASN A 55 -6.89 -4.38 -2.63
N SER A 56 -7.35 -3.99 -3.82
CA SER A 56 -8.68 -3.39 -4.00
C SER A 56 -9.81 -4.40 -3.81
N MET A 57 -9.64 -5.64 -4.28
CA MET A 57 -10.61 -6.74 -4.08
C MET A 57 -10.73 -7.15 -2.62
N PHE A 58 -9.66 -7.01 -1.84
CA PHE A 58 -9.63 -7.32 -0.41
C PHE A 58 -9.74 -6.07 0.49
N CYS A 59 -10.01 -4.90 -0.08
CA CYS A 59 -10.15 -3.67 0.68
C CYS A 59 -11.53 -3.65 1.35
N PHE A 60 -11.57 -3.91 2.66
CA PHE A 60 -12.79 -3.92 3.48
C PHE A 60 -13.57 -2.60 3.49
N THR A 61 -12.98 -1.53 2.96
CA THR A 61 -13.57 -0.20 2.96
C THR A 61 -13.48 0.42 1.58
N SER A 62 -14.61 0.64 0.91
CA SER A 62 -14.68 1.65 -0.14
C SER A 62 -14.63 3.03 0.53
N MET A 63 -13.69 3.87 0.09
CA MET A 63 -13.62 5.27 0.54
C MET A 63 -14.20 6.17 -0.55
N GLY A 64 -15.30 6.84 -0.24
CA GLY A 64 -15.89 7.89 -1.06
C GLY A 64 -15.56 9.26 -0.47
N GLY A 65 -15.15 10.21 -1.31
CA GLY A 65 -14.83 11.56 -0.86
C GLY A 65 -14.49 12.50 -2.02
N LYS A 66 -14.59 13.81 -1.77
CA LYS A 66 -14.17 14.81 -2.76
C LYS A 66 -12.65 14.82 -2.81
N VAL A 67 -12.11 14.28 -3.91
CA VAL A 67 -10.66 14.25 -4.16
C VAL A 67 -10.21 15.61 -4.64
N ASP A 68 -9.27 16.21 -3.91
CA ASP A 68 -8.54 17.40 -4.30
C ASP A 68 -7.20 16.98 -4.92
N THR A 69 -7.07 17.23 -6.23
CA THR A 69 -5.89 16.90 -7.04
C THR A 69 -4.89 18.05 -7.13
N SER A 70 -5.15 19.19 -6.48
CA SER A 70 -4.22 20.35 -6.48
C SER A 70 -2.85 20.04 -5.87
N VAL A 71 -2.75 18.96 -5.10
CA VAL A 71 -1.52 18.48 -4.46
C VAL A 71 -0.59 17.71 -5.40
N GLN A 72 -1.01 17.37 -6.62
CA GLN A 72 -0.15 16.76 -7.63
C GLN A 72 0.69 17.84 -8.33
N ASP A 73 1.82 18.21 -7.74
CA ASP A 73 2.81 19.13 -8.34
C ASP A 73 3.77 18.43 -9.33
N GLY A 74 3.50 17.16 -9.65
CA GLY A 74 4.13 16.38 -10.71
C GLY A 74 5.56 15.91 -10.43
N ARG A 75 6.17 16.29 -9.30
CA ARG A 75 7.57 15.96 -8.99
C ARG A 75 7.75 14.88 -7.92
N GLY A 76 6.66 14.35 -7.36
CA GLY A 76 6.67 13.33 -6.32
C GLY A 76 5.77 12.13 -6.61
N PRO A 77 5.78 11.13 -5.71
CA PRO A 77 4.82 10.04 -5.74
C PRO A 77 3.39 10.56 -5.81
N SER A 78 2.53 9.90 -6.59
CA SER A 78 1.14 10.30 -6.75
C SER A 78 0.44 10.36 -5.39
N CYS A 79 0.01 11.55 -5.00
CA CYS A 79 -0.74 11.81 -3.79
C CYS A 79 -2.06 12.49 -4.13
N PHE A 80 -3.05 12.35 -3.25
CA PHE A 80 -4.32 13.03 -3.36
C PHE A 80 -4.77 13.45 -1.97
N LYS A 81 -5.52 14.55 -1.90
CA LYS A 81 -6.06 15.06 -0.64
C LYS A 81 -7.56 14.79 -0.60
N ILE A 82 -8.05 14.28 0.52
CA ILE A 82 -9.48 14.18 0.81
C ILE A 82 -9.79 15.20 1.91
N SER A 83 -10.94 15.87 1.80
CA SER A 83 -11.43 16.82 2.80
C SER A 83 -12.91 16.56 3.11
N GLY A 84 -13.33 16.85 4.34
CA GLY A 84 -14.67 16.58 4.84
C GLY A 84 -14.77 15.28 5.63
N GLU A 85 -15.99 14.85 5.89
CA GLU A 85 -16.29 13.61 6.60
C GLU A 85 -16.22 12.41 5.63
N ASN A 86 -15.53 11.35 6.05
CA ASN A 86 -15.47 10.09 5.30
C ASN A 86 -16.59 9.19 5.80
N TYR A 87 -17.44 8.72 4.88
CA TYR A 87 -18.50 7.77 5.19
C TYR A 87 -18.32 6.51 4.35
N HIS A 88 -18.72 5.37 4.92
CA HIS A 88 -18.88 4.15 4.13
C HIS A 88 -20.08 4.30 3.21
N GLN A 89 -19.85 4.26 1.90
CA GLN A 89 -20.92 4.25 0.91
C GLN A 89 -21.20 2.81 0.51
N ILE A 90 -22.28 2.24 1.05
CA ILE A 90 -22.80 0.94 0.63
C ILE A 90 -23.78 1.20 -0.51
N GLY A 91 -23.41 0.77 -1.72
CA GLY A 91 -24.27 0.87 -2.90
C GLY A 91 -25.45 -0.11 -2.85
N SER A 92 -26.42 0.08 -3.74
CA SER A 92 -27.47 -0.91 -3.99
C SER A 92 -26.87 -2.24 -4.44
N LEU A 93 -27.45 -3.35 -3.98
CA LEU A 93 -27.10 -4.71 -4.41
C LEU A 93 -27.23 -4.92 -5.93
N LEU A 94 -28.17 -4.21 -6.55
CA LEU A 94 -28.39 -4.23 -7.99
C LEU A 94 -27.99 -2.88 -8.60
N PRO A 95 -27.27 -2.88 -9.73
CA PRO A 95 -26.98 -1.64 -10.43
C PRO A 95 -28.28 -1.01 -10.96
N PRO A 96 -28.35 0.33 -11.04
CA PRO A 96 -29.45 1.01 -11.71
C PRO A 96 -29.62 0.56 -13.17
N PRO A 97 -30.82 0.69 -13.76
CA PRO A 97 -31.05 0.35 -15.16
C PRO A 97 -30.07 1.09 -16.09
N GLY A 98 -29.36 0.33 -16.93
CA GLY A 98 -28.38 0.88 -17.88
C GLY A 98 -26.97 1.08 -17.31
N CYS A 99 -26.74 0.83 -16.02
CA CYS A 99 -25.40 0.82 -15.43
C CYS A 99 -24.77 -0.58 -15.53
N MET A 100 -23.44 -0.63 -15.62
CA MET A 100 -22.70 -1.90 -15.56
C MET A 100 -22.72 -2.49 -14.15
N ASN A 101 -22.68 -3.82 -14.06
CA ASN A 101 -22.54 -4.53 -12.80
C ASN A 101 -21.30 -4.02 -12.05
N SER A 102 -21.48 -3.74 -10.76
CA SER A 102 -20.42 -3.35 -9.84
C SER A 102 -20.27 -4.45 -8.77
N PHE A 103 -19.07 -4.63 -8.25
CA PHE A 103 -18.80 -5.63 -7.24
C PHE A 103 -19.23 -5.13 -5.85
N VAL A 104 -19.90 -6.00 -5.08
CA VAL A 104 -20.13 -5.80 -3.64
C VAL A 104 -19.30 -6.84 -2.89
N GLN A 105 -18.55 -6.42 -1.88
CA GLN A 105 -17.79 -7.34 -1.03
C GLN A 105 -18.63 -7.61 0.24
N LEU A 106 -19.15 -8.83 0.35
CA LEU A 106 -19.84 -9.34 1.53
C LEU A 106 -18.87 -10.19 2.35
N TYR A 107 -18.59 -9.78 3.59
CA TYR A 107 -17.82 -10.59 4.53
C TYR A 107 -18.79 -11.32 5.45
N ILE A 108 -18.87 -12.64 5.30
CA ILE A 108 -19.61 -13.51 6.22
C ILE A 108 -18.57 -14.09 7.17
N CYS A 109 -18.60 -13.65 8.42
CA CYS A 109 -17.71 -14.16 9.47
C CYS A 109 -18.38 -15.36 10.14
N ASP A 110 -17.84 -16.57 9.93
CA ASP A 110 -18.21 -17.77 10.69
C ASP A 110 -17.18 -17.96 11.81
N ALA A 111 -17.48 -17.37 12.96
CA ALA A 111 -16.62 -17.42 14.14
C ALA A 111 -16.40 -18.85 14.68
N GLU A 112 -17.26 -19.82 14.34
CA GLU A 112 -17.13 -21.20 14.83
C GLU A 112 -16.10 -22.02 14.04
N ASN A 113 -15.76 -21.61 12.81
CA ASN A 113 -14.86 -22.37 11.93
C ASN A 113 -13.58 -21.63 11.50
N GLU A 114 -13.28 -20.45 12.04
CA GLU A 114 -12.09 -19.67 11.63
C GLU A 114 -10.77 -20.44 11.72
N VAL A 115 -10.63 -21.35 12.68
CA VAL A 115 -9.39 -22.12 12.89
C VAL A 115 -9.27 -23.31 11.93
N ARG A 116 -10.36 -23.73 11.26
CA ARG A 116 -10.40 -24.93 10.40
C ARG A 116 -10.41 -24.63 8.90
N ASN A 117 -10.71 -23.40 8.48
CA ASN A 117 -10.75 -22.97 7.07
C ASN A 117 -9.42 -22.43 6.57
#